data_AF-A0A9P0JKV8-F1
#
_entry.id   AF-A0A9P0JKV8-F1
#
_cell.length_a   1.000
_cell.length_b   1.000
_cell.length_c   1.000
_cell.angle_alpha   90.00
_cell.angle_beta   90.00
_cell.angle_gamma   90.00
#
_symmetry.space_group_name_H-M   'P 1'
#
loop_
_entity.id
_entity.type
_entity.pdbx_description
1 polymer ?
#
loop_
_entity_poly.entity_id
_entity_poly.type
_entity_poly.pdbx_seq_one_letter_code
_entity_poly.pdbx_strand_id
1 'polypeptide(L)'
;MMTDDKKQEEQETVDEDGVTLPPEPPGHCSAELQDKITKLYEKMQTQNLDMNLLIQKRKDFRNPSIYEKLIQFCDLNELGTNYPPSIYDPLKWDKESFYEELAKVQKHEMDRREKDKRAKMEVLSGTKKAEDDKKRKSKWDQPGGGGASVTTIKPAGVIQPALTSSVTGTKGTVISAFGSLPKKLRP
;
A
#
# COMPACT_ATOMS: atom_id res chain seq x y z
N MET A 1 -39.66 -33.07 54.06
CA MET A 1 -38.65 -33.44 53.05
C MET A 1 -38.66 -32.32 52.03
N MET A 2 -37.69 -31.42 52.13
CA MET A 2 -37.55 -30.24 51.27
C MET A 2 -36.35 -30.44 50.36
N THR A 3 -36.56 -30.31 49.05
CA THR A 3 -35.61 -29.74 48.09
C THR A 3 -36.43 -29.38 46.84
N ASP A 4 -36.96 -28.16 46.83
CA ASP A 4 -37.52 -27.53 45.64
C ASP A 4 -36.37 -26.99 44.78
N ASP A 5 -36.22 -27.57 43.60
CA ASP A 5 -35.41 -27.09 42.48
C ASP A 5 -35.91 -25.70 42.04
N LYS A 6 -35.31 -24.66 42.60
CA LYS A 6 -35.57 -23.28 42.17
C LYS A 6 -34.72 -22.98 40.93
N LYS A 7 -35.20 -23.44 39.77
CA LYS A 7 -34.76 -22.97 38.46
C LYS A 7 -35.00 -21.45 38.41
N GLN A 8 -33.92 -20.68 38.44
CA GLN A 8 -33.97 -19.23 38.31
C GLN A 8 -34.50 -18.90 36.91
N GLU A 9 -35.64 -18.23 36.85
CA GLU A 9 -36.20 -17.66 35.63
C GLU A 9 -35.30 -16.51 35.18
N GLU A 10 -34.68 -16.65 34.01
CA GLU A 10 -34.01 -15.57 33.30
C GLU A 10 -35.08 -14.56 32.84
N GLN A 11 -35.13 -13.40 33.49
CA GLN A 11 -35.93 -12.27 33.01
C GLN A 11 -35.25 -11.68 31.77
N GLU A 12 -35.76 -12.02 30.59
CA GLU A 12 -35.44 -11.34 29.33
C GLU A 12 -35.92 -9.88 29.43
N THR A 13 -34.98 -8.95 29.62
CA THR A 13 -35.23 -7.52 29.42
C THR A 13 -35.22 -7.25 27.93
N VAL A 14 -36.41 -7.27 27.32
CA VAL A 14 -36.58 -6.92 25.91
C VAL A 14 -36.55 -5.39 25.81
N ASP A 15 -35.46 -4.85 25.26
CA ASP A 15 -35.37 -3.42 24.92
C ASP A 15 -36.34 -3.11 23.75
N GLU A 16 -36.89 -1.90 23.73
CA GLU A 16 -37.95 -1.41 22.82
C GLU A 16 -37.57 -1.50 21.32
N ASP A 17 -36.28 -1.71 21.02
CA ASP A 17 -35.72 -1.88 19.68
C ASP A 17 -35.55 -3.37 19.24
N GLY A 18 -36.03 -4.33 20.03
CA GLY A 18 -36.03 -5.76 19.67
C GLY A 18 -34.65 -6.41 19.60
N VAL A 19 -33.62 -5.77 20.15
CA VAL A 19 -32.26 -6.31 20.24
C VAL A 19 -32.08 -6.97 21.60
N THR A 20 -32.11 -8.30 21.64
CA THR A 20 -31.77 -9.08 22.83
C THR A 20 -30.27 -9.32 22.90
N LEU A 21 -29.66 -9.09 24.06
CA LEU A 21 -28.26 -9.46 24.30
C LEU A 21 -28.11 -10.98 24.17
N PRO A 22 -26.98 -11.47 23.59
CA PRO A 22 -26.72 -12.91 23.57
C PRO A 22 -26.58 -13.43 25.01
N PRO A 23 -26.94 -14.71 25.25
CA PRO A 23 -26.81 -15.33 26.55
C PRO A 23 -25.33 -15.33 26.99
N GLU A 24 -25.12 -15.31 28.31
CA GLU A 24 -23.76 -15.29 28.85
C GLU A 24 -22.95 -16.49 28.35
N PRO A 25 -21.68 -16.27 27.97
CA PRO A 25 -20.83 -17.35 27.51
C PRO A 25 -20.65 -18.39 28.62
N PRO A 26 -20.74 -19.70 28.32
CA PRO A 26 -20.58 -20.74 29.31
C PRO A 26 -19.12 -20.81 29.78
N GLY A 27 -18.90 -20.68 31.09
CA GLY A 27 -17.59 -20.90 31.71
C GLY A 27 -17.29 -19.91 32.83
N HIS A 28 -16.40 -20.31 33.75
CA HIS A 28 -15.88 -19.40 34.77
C HIS A 28 -14.60 -18.74 34.25
N CYS A 29 -14.48 -17.42 34.40
CA CYS A 29 -13.21 -16.73 34.13
C CYS A 29 -12.10 -17.29 35.02
N SER A 30 -10.84 -17.21 34.57
CA SER A 30 -9.72 -17.66 35.39
C SER A 30 -9.64 -16.86 36.70
N ALA A 31 -9.41 -17.57 37.82
CA ALA A 31 -9.35 -16.94 39.15
C ALA A 31 -8.28 -15.84 39.23
N GLU A 32 -7.13 -16.03 38.56
CA GLU A 32 -6.07 -15.02 38.51
C GLU A 32 -6.52 -13.73 37.80
N LEU A 33 -7.32 -13.85 36.73
CA LEU A 33 -7.86 -12.71 36.01
C LEU A 33 -8.92 -11.98 36.84
N GLN A 34 -9.81 -12.73 37.48
CA GLN A 34 -10.82 -12.18 38.39
C GLN A 34 -10.14 -11.40 39.53
N ASP A 35 -9.13 -11.98 40.19
CA ASP A 35 -8.36 -11.31 41.24
C ASP A 35 -7.68 -10.03 40.75
N LYS A 36 -7.12 -10.06 39.54
CA LYS A 36 -6.46 -8.90 38.92
C LYS A 36 -7.46 -7.77 38.67
N ILE A 37 -8.64 -8.10 38.14
CA ILE A 37 -9.71 -7.14 37.89
C ILE A 37 -10.23 -6.57 39.20
N THR A 38 -10.51 -7.42 40.19
CA THR A 38 -10.97 -6.99 41.53
C THR A 38 -9.97 -6.04 42.18
N LYS A 39 -8.68 -6.37 42.19
CA LYS A 39 -7.62 -5.49 42.73
C LYS A 39 -7.54 -4.14 42.01
N LEU A 40 -7.75 -4.11 40.69
CA LEU A 40 -7.73 -2.87 39.92
C LEU A 40 -8.99 -2.02 40.21
N TYR A 41 -10.15 -2.67 40.32
CA TYR A 41 -11.42 -2.03 40.62
C TYR A 41 -11.42 -1.42 42.03
N GLU A 42 -10.93 -2.14 43.03
CA GLU A 42 -10.77 -1.63 44.40
C GLU A 42 -9.87 -0.39 44.44
N LYS A 43 -8.76 -0.39 43.69
CA LYS A 43 -7.88 0.79 43.59
C LYS A 43 -8.57 1.97 42.93
N MET A 44 -9.36 1.73 41.89
CA MET A 44 -10.14 2.78 41.23
C MET A 44 -11.14 3.42 42.21
N GLN A 45 -11.86 2.61 42.98
CA GLN A 45 -12.86 3.08 43.96
C GLN A 45 -12.23 3.79 45.16
N THR A 46 -11.20 3.20 45.76
CA THR A 46 -10.59 3.71 47.01
C THR A 46 -9.72 4.95 46.79
N GLN A 47 -9.00 5.02 45.67
CA GLN A 47 -8.03 6.09 45.41
C GLN A 47 -8.52 7.12 44.39
N ASN A 48 -9.76 6.99 43.90
CA ASN A 48 -10.32 7.78 42.81
C ASN A 48 -9.38 7.82 41.59
N LEU A 49 -8.70 6.70 41.31
CA LEU A 49 -7.68 6.62 40.27
C LEU A 49 -8.32 6.31 38.92
N ASP A 50 -8.22 7.24 37.97
CA ASP A 50 -8.52 6.98 36.56
C ASP A 50 -7.32 6.30 35.88
N MET A 51 -7.46 5.00 35.64
CA MET A 51 -6.43 4.19 34.98
C MET A 51 -6.17 4.64 33.54
N ASN A 52 -7.21 5.06 32.80
CA ASN A 52 -7.07 5.52 31.42
C ASN A 52 -6.26 6.81 31.38
N LEU A 53 -6.58 7.76 32.26
CA LEU A 53 -5.82 9.00 32.40
C LEU A 53 -4.36 8.72 32.80
N LEU A 54 -4.12 7.77 33.70
CA LEU A 54 -2.76 7.39 34.11
C LEU A 54 -1.95 6.82 32.95
N ILE A 55 -2.56 5.92 32.15
CA ILE A 55 -1.93 5.31 30.97
C ILE A 55 -1.59 6.39 29.94
N GLN A 56 -2.56 7.24 29.59
CA GLN A 56 -2.34 8.36 28.67
C GLN A 56 -1.28 9.33 29.17
N LYS A 57 -1.13 9.51 30.49
CA LYS A 57 -0.11 10.36 31.12
C LYS A 57 1.31 9.81 31.04
N ARG A 58 1.52 8.55 30.68
CA ARG A 58 2.87 8.03 30.54
C ARG A 58 3.52 8.46 29.20
N LYS A 59 4.83 8.66 29.21
CA LYS A 59 5.58 9.17 28.04
C LYS A 59 5.82 8.11 26.96
N ASP A 60 5.97 6.86 27.40
CA ASP A 60 6.08 5.66 26.57
C ASP A 60 4.76 5.39 25.84
N PHE A 61 3.62 5.53 26.50
CA PHE A 61 2.31 5.36 25.86
C PHE A 61 1.99 6.45 24.83
N ARG A 62 2.53 7.66 25.01
CA ARG A 62 2.42 8.74 24.02
C ARG A 62 3.35 8.59 22.82
N ASN A 63 4.34 7.71 22.88
CA ASN A 63 5.24 7.47 21.77
C ASN A 63 4.54 6.56 20.75
N PRO A 64 4.32 6.97 19.49
CA PRO A 64 3.66 6.13 18.49
C PRO A 64 4.33 4.76 18.31
N SER A 65 5.64 4.62 18.59
CA SER A 65 6.34 3.34 18.50
C SER A 65 5.92 2.31 19.56
N ILE A 66 5.11 2.69 20.56
CA ILE A 66 4.52 1.75 21.51
C ILE A 66 3.53 0.80 20.85
N TYR A 67 2.82 1.25 19.80
CA TYR A 67 1.81 0.42 19.12
C TYR A 67 2.43 -0.83 18.52
N GLU A 68 3.59 -0.71 17.88
CA GLU A 68 4.37 -1.85 17.37
C GLU A 68 4.62 -2.90 18.45
N LYS A 69 4.99 -2.45 19.66
CA LYS A 69 5.22 -3.35 20.80
C LYS A 69 3.94 -3.97 21.32
N LEU A 70 2.83 -3.21 21.33
CA LEU A 70 1.53 -3.70 21.78
C LEU A 70 0.97 -4.73 20.80
N ILE A 71 1.13 -4.51 19.50
CA ILE A 71 0.77 -5.46 18.45
C ILE A 71 1.53 -6.78 18.66
N GLN A 72 2.85 -6.71 18.87
CA GLN A 72 3.69 -7.89 19.14
C GLN A 72 3.37 -8.56 20.48
N PHE A 73 3.09 -7.79 21.54
CA PHE A 73 2.83 -8.34 22.88
C PHE A 73 1.46 -9.01 22.99
N CYS A 74 0.46 -8.47 22.27
CA CYS A 74 -0.92 -8.98 22.27
C CYS A 74 -1.21 -9.92 21.10
N ASP A 75 -0.19 -10.27 20.29
CA ASP A 75 -0.31 -11.08 19.08
C ASP A 75 -1.46 -10.62 18.16
N LEU A 76 -1.56 -9.30 17.95
CA LEU A 76 -2.64 -8.70 17.17
C LEU A 76 -2.34 -8.82 15.68
N ASN A 77 -3.32 -9.31 14.93
CA ASN A 77 -3.30 -9.21 13.47
C ASN A 77 -3.81 -7.81 13.06
N GLU A 78 -2.92 -6.97 12.55
CA GLU A 78 -3.23 -5.60 12.09
C GLU A 78 -4.24 -5.57 10.94
N LEU A 79 -4.25 -6.62 10.12
CA LEU A 79 -5.20 -6.80 9.03
C LEU A 79 -6.34 -7.73 9.45
N GLY A 80 -6.45 -8.07 10.73
CA GLY A 80 -7.47 -8.95 11.25
C GLY A 80 -8.88 -8.39 11.05
N THR A 81 -9.85 -9.28 10.86
CA THR A 81 -11.25 -8.90 10.73
C THR A 81 -12.13 -9.82 11.56
N ASN A 82 -13.23 -9.26 12.08
CA ASN A 82 -14.28 -10.04 12.74
C ASN A 82 -15.29 -10.64 11.74
N TYR A 83 -15.12 -10.36 10.44
CA TYR A 83 -15.94 -10.97 9.40
C TYR A 83 -15.43 -12.37 9.04
N PRO A 84 -16.33 -13.31 8.70
CA PRO A 84 -15.90 -14.60 8.17
C PRO A 84 -15.17 -14.39 6.82
N PRO A 85 -14.14 -15.21 6.51
CA PRO A 85 -13.38 -15.09 5.26
C PRO A 85 -14.22 -15.20 3.98
N SER A 86 -15.41 -15.80 4.07
CA SER A 86 -16.38 -15.86 2.97
C SER A 86 -16.92 -14.48 2.56
N ILE A 87 -17.01 -13.54 3.51
CA ILE A 87 -17.50 -12.18 3.27
C ILE A 87 -16.33 -11.25 2.98
N TYR A 88 -15.27 -11.34 3.79
CA TYR A 88 -14.12 -10.48 3.64
C TYR A 88 -12.87 -11.21 4.15
N ASP A 89 -11.93 -11.42 3.23
CA ASP A 89 -10.61 -11.94 3.55
C ASP A 89 -9.54 -10.89 3.21
N PRO A 90 -9.00 -10.20 4.22
CA PRO A 90 -7.88 -9.26 4.09
C PRO A 90 -6.61 -9.88 3.48
N LEU A 91 -6.45 -11.21 3.62
CA LEU A 91 -5.26 -11.97 3.25
C LEU A 91 -5.47 -12.78 1.97
N LYS A 92 -6.54 -12.50 1.21
CA LYS A 92 -6.86 -13.21 -0.04
C LYS A 92 -5.79 -13.13 -1.14
N TRP A 93 -4.89 -12.14 -1.06
CA TRP A 93 -3.87 -11.89 -2.06
C TRP A 93 -2.59 -12.61 -1.67
N ASP A 94 -2.13 -13.51 -2.54
CA ASP A 94 -0.85 -14.18 -2.37
C ASP A 94 0.31 -13.26 -2.80
N LYS A 95 1.54 -13.62 -2.40
CA LYS A 95 2.79 -12.86 -2.64
C LYS A 95 3.00 -12.48 -4.10
N GLU A 96 2.55 -13.32 -5.02
CA GLU A 96 2.63 -13.11 -6.47
C GLU A 96 1.75 -11.95 -6.98
N SER A 97 0.70 -11.60 -6.22
CA SER A 97 -0.21 -10.49 -6.57
C SER A 97 0.32 -9.13 -6.14
N PHE A 98 1.38 -9.08 -5.33
CA PHE A 98 1.96 -7.83 -4.86
C PHE A 98 2.87 -7.20 -5.92
N TYR A 99 2.97 -5.87 -5.84
CA TYR A 99 3.68 -5.03 -6.80
C TYR A 99 5.09 -5.55 -7.15
N GLU A 100 5.88 -5.92 -6.13
CA GLU A 100 7.28 -6.33 -6.30
C GLU A 100 7.41 -7.59 -7.17
N GLU A 101 6.56 -8.61 -6.94
CA GLU A 101 6.66 -9.86 -7.69
C GLU A 101 6.12 -9.70 -9.12
N LEU A 102 5.04 -8.91 -9.30
CA LEU A 102 4.53 -8.54 -10.61
C LEU A 102 5.58 -7.79 -11.45
N ALA A 103 6.25 -6.81 -10.85
CA ALA A 103 7.30 -6.04 -11.52
C ALA A 103 8.49 -6.93 -11.92
N LYS A 104 8.88 -7.87 -11.06
CA LYS A 104 9.94 -8.84 -11.33
C LYS A 104 9.57 -9.77 -12.49
N VAL A 105 8.36 -10.31 -12.52
CA VAL A 105 7.87 -11.15 -13.62
C VAL A 105 7.83 -10.36 -14.94
N GLN A 106 7.32 -9.13 -14.90
CA GLN A 106 7.25 -8.25 -16.07
C GLN A 106 8.64 -7.95 -16.64
N LYS A 107 9.60 -7.60 -15.76
CA LYS A 107 10.99 -7.32 -16.15
C LYS A 107 11.65 -8.56 -16.76
N HIS A 108 11.50 -9.71 -16.12
CA HIS A 108 12.06 -10.97 -16.62
C HIS A 108 11.55 -11.30 -18.03
N GLU A 109 10.25 -11.12 -18.26
CA GLU A 109 9.65 -11.38 -19.56
C GLU A 109 10.06 -10.35 -20.63
N MET A 110 10.22 -9.07 -20.25
CA MET A 110 10.75 -8.03 -21.13
C MET A 110 12.20 -8.31 -21.53
N ASP A 111 13.04 -8.67 -20.57
CA ASP A 111 14.44 -9.03 -20.79
C ASP A 111 14.57 -10.26 -21.69
N ARG A 112 13.69 -11.27 -21.52
CA ARG A 112 13.62 -12.43 -22.42
C ARG A 112 13.30 -12.02 -23.85
N ARG A 113 12.27 -11.19 -24.05
CA ARG A 113 11.90 -10.69 -25.38
C ARG A 113 12.98 -9.82 -26.02
N GLU A 114 13.69 -9.02 -25.24
CA GLU A 114 14.82 -8.24 -25.75
C GLU A 114 15.98 -9.13 -26.19
N LYS A 115 16.33 -10.14 -25.39
CA LYS A 115 17.38 -11.11 -25.75
C LYS A 115 17.03 -11.85 -27.04
N ASP A 116 15.78 -12.29 -27.19
CA ASP A 116 15.31 -12.96 -28.40
C ASP A 116 15.35 -12.03 -29.63
N LYS A 117 14.95 -10.76 -29.47
CA LYS A 117 15.04 -9.75 -30.53
C LYS A 117 16.49 -9.46 -30.93
N ARG A 118 17.40 -9.32 -29.94
CA ARG A 118 18.83 -9.09 -30.17
C ARG A 118 19.47 -10.29 -30.87
N ALA A 119 19.20 -11.51 -30.40
CA ALA A 119 19.67 -12.75 -31.03
C ALA A 119 19.16 -12.89 -32.47
N LYS A 120 17.89 -12.57 -32.73
CA LYS A 120 17.33 -12.59 -34.10
C LYS A 120 17.99 -11.55 -35.01
N MET A 121 18.28 -10.34 -34.51
CA MET A 121 18.99 -9.32 -35.31
C MET A 121 20.44 -9.72 -35.62
N GLU A 122 21.16 -10.37 -34.70
CA GLU A 122 22.51 -10.87 -34.97
C GLU A 122 22.54 -11.99 -36.02
N VAL A 123 21.57 -12.91 -35.97
CA VAL A 123 21.44 -13.98 -36.98
C VAL A 123 21.16 -13.44 -38.39
N LEU A 124 20.32 -12.40 -38.53
CA LEU A 124 20.06 -11.79 -39.84
C LEU A 124 21.24 -10.96 -40.38
N SER A 125 22.14 -10.49 -39.52
CA SER A 125 23.33 -9.71 -39.91
C SER A 125 24.46 -10.63 -40.44
N GLY A 126 24.55 -11.88 -39.96
CA GLY A 126 25.58 -12.84 -40.35
C GLY A 126 25.49 -13.38 -41.79
N THR A 127 24.36 -13.21 -42.49
CA THR A 127 24.13 -13.74 -43.85
C THR A 127 24.25 -12.73 -44.99
N LYS A 128 24.71 -11.50 -44.75
CA LYS A 128 25.07 -10.54 -45.82
C LYS A 128 26.55 -10.16 -45.74
N LYS A 129 27.42 -11.08 -46.19
CA LYS A 129 28.67 -10.71 -46.87
C LYS A 129 28.51 -10.96 -48.36
N ALA A 130 28.11 -9.91 -49.08
CA ALA A 130 28.50 -9.66 -50.47
C ALA A 130 28.12 -8.22 -50.84
N GLU A 131 29.15 -7.44 -51.19
CA GLU A 131 29.18 -6.21 -51.99
C GLU A 131 28.17 -5.07 -51.75
N ASP A 132 28.66 -3.88 -51.38
CA ASP A 132 29.02 -2.84 -52.37
C ASP A 132 29.60 -1.64 -51.61
N ASP A 133 30.80 -1.27 -52.03
CA ASP A 133 31.62 -0.18 -51.52
C ASP A 133 31.14 1.13 -52.19
N LYS A 134 30.07 1.74 -51.69
CA LYS A 134 29.67 3.10 -52.12
C LYS A 134 29.30 4.02 -50.96
N LYS A 135 30.32 4.77 -50.56
CA LYS A 135 30.32 6.08 -49.89
C LYS A 135 29.01 6.87 -50.08
N ARG A 136 28.09 6.76 -49.12
CA ARG A 136 26.99 7.73 -48.94
C ARG A 136 27.37 8.68 -47.81
N LYS A 137 28.06 9.76 -48.18
CA LYS A 137 28.25 10.98 -47.38
C LYS A 137 26.92 11.39 -46.75
N SER A 138 26.86 11.43 -45.41
CA SER A 138 25.67 11.89 -44.69
C SER A 138 25.59 13.42 -44.78
N LYS A 139 24.38 13.92 -44.97
CA LYS A 139 24.03 15.33 -45.07
C LYS A 139 24.08 15.98 -43.68
N TRP A 140 25.20 15.86 -42.97
CA TRP A 140 25.47 16.56 -41.71
C TRP A 140 26.90 17.13 -41.63
N ASP A 141 27.70 16.89 -42.66
CA ASP A 141 29.09 17.38 -42.78
C ASP A 141 29.19 18.50 -43.82
N GLN A 142 28.29 19.50 -43.76
CA GLN A 142 28.43 20.73 -44.55
C GLN A 142 28.49 21.95 -43.62
N PRO A 143 29.60 22.69 -43.58
CA PRO A 143 29.67 23.93 -42.82
C PRO A 143 28.97 25.05 -43.59
N GLY A 144 27.95 25.64 -42.96
CA GLY A 144 27.55 27.05 -43.08
C GLY A 144 26.98 27.53 -44.42
N GLY A 145 25.79 28.15 -44.36
CA GLY A 145 25.27 28.99 -45.45
C GLY A 145 23.77 29.17 -45.35
N GLY A 146 23.34 30.36 -44.93
CA GLY A 146 21.95 30.68 -44.61
C GLY A 146 21.03 30.89 -45.83
N GLY A 147 19.77 31.17 -45.53
CA GLY A 147 18.84 31.75 -46.49
C GLY A 147 17.47 31.06 -46.58
N ALA A 148 16.49 31.66 -45.91
CA ALA A 148 15.13 31.93 -46.35
C ALA A 148 14.18 30.78 -46.82
N SER A 149 13.11 30.64 -46.01
CA SER A 149 11.70 30.53 -46.40
C SER A 149 11.25 29.50 -47.45
N VAL A 150 10.54 28.46 -47.01
CA VAL A 150 9.32 27.96 -47.68
C VAL A 150 8.34 27.42 -46.64
N THR A 151 7.13 27.99 -46.63
CA THR A 151 5.93 27.59 -45.90
C THR A 151 5.19 26.49 -46.66
N THR A 152 4.98 25.31 -46.06
CA THR A 152 4.05 24.29 -46.57
C THR A 152 3.37 23.52 -45.43
N ILE A 153 2.11 23.89 -45.17
CA ILE A 153 0.90 23.13 -44.77
C ILE A 153 1.06 21.68 -44.24
N LYS A 154 0.55 21.44 -43.02
CA LYS A 154 0.36 20.12 -42.37
C LYS A 154 -1.12 19.67 -42.47
N PRO A 155 -1.43 18.37 -42.63
CA PRO A 155 -2.63 17.78 -42.07
C PRO A 155 -2.33 17.11 -40.72
N ALA A 156 -3.30 17.21 -39.82
CA ALA A 156 -3.28 16.73 -38.44
C ALA A 156 -3.19 15.21 -38.34
N GLY A 157 -2.49 14.71 -37.32
CA GLY A 157 -2.58 13.32 -36.89
C GLY A 157 -1.35 12.81 -36.13
N VAL A 158 -1.56 12.47 -34.86
CA VAL A 158 -0.70 11.63 -34.00
C VAL A 158 0.54 12.32 -33.40
N ILE A 159 0.37 12.85 -32.19
CA ILE A 159 1.47 13.21 -31.28
C ILE A 159 1.98 11.91 -30.65
N GLN A 160 3.17 11.46 -31.06
CA GLN A 160 4.00 10.52 -30.30
C GLN A 160 5.07 11.35 -29.57
N PRO A 161 5.20 11.29 -28.23
CA PRO A 161 6.36 11.87 -27.58
C PRO A 161 7.59 10.97 -27.84
N ALA A 162 8.55 11.49 -28.60
CA ALA A 162 9.86 10.87 -28.77
C ALA A 162 10.64 10.97 -27.46
N LEU A 163 10.87 9.82 -26.81
CA LEU A 163 11.82 9.70 -25.69
C LEU A 163 13.23 9.59 -26.27
N THR A 164 13.96 10.71 -26.34
CA THR A 164 15.40 10.71 -26.64
C THR A 164 16.19 10.54 -25.35
N SER A 165 16.88 9.41 -25.23
CA SER A 165 17.87 9.13 -24.20
C SER A 165 19.27 9.61 -24.62
N SER A 166 19.90 10.47 -23.83
CA SER A 166 21.36 10.58 -23.69
C SER A 166 21.67 11.51 -22.50
N VAL A 167 21.92 10.99 -21.30
CA VAL A 167 23.22 10.59 -20.71
C VAL A 167 23.95 11.73 -19.99
N THR A 168 24.37 11.39 -18.75
CA THR A 168 25.43 11.98 -17.91
C THR A 168 25.28 13.40 -17.34
N GLY A 169 25.04 13.49 -16.02
CA GLY A 169 25.29 14.69 -15.23
C GLY A 169 24.62 14.64 -13.84
N THR A 170 25.40 14.63 -12.77
CA THR A 170 25.02 14.44 -11.36
C THR A 170 24.28 15.62 -10.71
N LYS A 171 23.08 15.97 -11.19
CA LYS A 171 22.24 17.03 -10.56
C LYS A 171 20.78 16.60 -10.65
N GLY A 172 20.15 16.30 -9.50
CA GLY A 172 18.76 15.85 -9.45
C GLY A 172 17.79 16.83 -10.10
N THR A 173 16.98 16.36 -11.04
CA THR A 173 15.88 17.13 -11.61
C THR A 173 14.61 16.80 -10.84
N VAL A 174 14.16 17.75 -10.02
CA VAL A 174 12.87 17.70 -9.34
C VAL A 174 11.78 17.98 -10.37
N ILE A 175 10.96 16.99 -10.69
CA ILE A 175 9.77 17.17 -11.51
C ILE A 175 8.68 17.75 -10.60
N SER A 176 8.37 19.03 -10.75
CA SER A 176 7.31 19.70 -9.98
C SER A 176 5.94 19.13 -10.37
N ALA A 177 5.43 18.21 -9.56
CA ALA A 177 4.11 17.62 -9.70
C ALA A 177 3.09 18.31 -8.79
N PHE A 178 2.90 19.62 -8.91
CA PHE A 178 1.73 20.29 -8.33
C PHE A 178 1.42 21.57 -9.10
N GLY A 179 0.19 21.67 -9.62
CA GLY A 179 -0.31 22.87 -10.29
C GLY A 179 -0.39 24.04 -9.30
N SER A 180 0.24 25.15 -9.66
CA SER A 180 0.24 26.39 -8.90
C SER A 180 -1.16 27.01 -8.90
N LEU A 181 -1.89 26.96 -7.78
CA LEU A 181 -3.13 27.72 -7.58
C LEU A 181 -2.79 29.19 -7.30
N PRO A 182 -3.46 30.17 -7.93
CA PRO A 182 -3.24 31.58 -7.63
C PRO A 182 -3.80 31.93 -6.24
N LYS A 183 -2.96 32.54 -5.39
CA LYS A 183 -3.38 33.05 -4.07
C LYS A 183 -4.27 34.28 -4.26
N LYS A 184 -5.53 34.22 -3.82
CA LYS A 184 -6.38 35.40 -3.66
C LYS A 184 -5.81 36.31 -2.58
N LEU A 185 -5.71 37.60 -2.88
CA LEU A 185 -5.46 38.67 -1.90
C LEU A 185 -6.68 38.76 -0.96
N ARG A 186 -6.44 38.82 0.35
CA ARG A 186 -7.48 39.09 1.36
C ARG A 186 -7.65 40.60 1.55
N PRO A 187 -8.85 41.07 1.93
CA PRO A 187 -9.18 42.49 2.08
C PRO A 187 -8.51 43.12 3.30
#